data_AF-A0A1B6NYL3-F1
#
_entry.id   AF-A0A1B6NYL3-F1
#
_cell.length_a   1.000
_cell.length_b   1.000
_cell.length_c   1.000
_cell.angle_alpha   90.00
_cell.angle_beta   90.00
_cell.angle_gamma   90.00
#
_symmetry.space_group_name_H-M   'P 1'
#
loop_
_entity.id
_entity.type
_entity.pdbx_description
1 polymer ?
#
loop_
_entity_poly.entity_id
_entity_poly.type
_entity_poly.pdbx_seq_one_letter_code
_entity_poly.pdbx_strand_id
1 'polypeptide(L)'
;VEQGKAHSHAKWGWETFTDKVIDVVNEHCQNVVFLLWGSHAQKKGKHINREKHHVLHAPHPSPLSAHRGFLGCKHFSQTNEYLIAKGKEPINWQV
;
A
#
# COMPACT_ATOMS: atom_id res chain seq x y z
N VAL A 1 -17.39 4.22 -6.41
CA VAL A 1 -18.05 4.62 -5.16
C VAL A 1 -18.96 5.79 -5.48
N GLU A 2 -20.23 5.73 -5.09
CA GLU A 2 -21.19 6.83 -5.20
C GLU A 2 -20.90 7.92 -4.16
N GLN A 3 -21.22 9.17 -4.50
CA GLN A 3 -21.06 10.31 -3.59
C GLN A 3 -21.83 10.08 -2.29
N GLY A 4 -21.16 10.27 -1.14
CA GLY A 4 -21.76 10.12 0.19
C GLY A 4 -22.02 8.67 0.64
N LYS A 5 -21.79 7.66 -0.20
CA LYS A 5 -22.02 6.25 0.15
C LYS A 5 -20.73 5.44 0.08
N ALA A 6 -20.03 5.36 1.20
CA ALA A 6 -18.89 4.46 1.36
C ALA A 6 -19.28 3.01 0.97
N HIS A 7 -18.38 2.30 0.29
CA HIS A 7 -18.57 0.90 -0.15
C HIS A 7 -19.75 0.60 -1.09
N SER A 8 -20.40 1.62 -1.65
CA SER A 8 -21.54 1.47 -2.58
C SER A 8 -21.29 0.53 -3.78
N HIS A 9 -20.06 0.42 -4.28
CA HIS A 9 -19.70 -0.45 -5.40
C HIS A 9 -18.87 -1.69 -4.98
N ALA A 10 -18.79 -2.02 -3.70
CA ALA A 10 -17.92 -3.09 -3.18
C ALA A 10 -18.31 -4.52 -3.63
N LYS A 11 -19.39 -4.68 -4.39
CA LYS A 11 -19.85 -5.96 -4.94
C LYS A 11 -19.82 -6.01 -6.47
N TRP A 12 -19.22 -4.99 -7.09
CA TRP A 12 -19.22 -4.86 -8.55
C TRP A 12 -18.01 -5.55 -9.22
N GLY A 13 -17.17 -6.23 -8.44
CA GLY A 13 -16.05 -7.03 -8.97
C GLY A 13 -14.73 -6.26 -9.14
N TRP A 14 -14.66 -5.00 -8.69
CA TRP A 14 -13.41 -4.23 -8.69
C TRP A 14 -12.30 -4.90 -7.87
N GLU A 15 -12.68 -5.67 -6.86
CA GLU A 15 -11.77 -6.45 -6.04
C GLU A 15 -10.98 -7.44 -6.91
N THR A 16 -11.62 -8.17 -7.82
CA THR A 16 -10.95 -9.14 -8.71
C THR A 16 -9.90 -8.49 -9.59
N PHE A 17 -10.23 -7.33 -10.16
CA PHE A 17 -9.29 -6.59 -10.99
C PHE A 17 -8.08 -6.10 -10.18
N THR A 18 -8.34 -5.45 -9.04
CA THR A 18 -7.26 -4.90 -8.19
C THR A 18 -6.39 -5.99 -7.57
N ASP A 19 -6.96 -7.13 -7.20
CA ASP A 19 -6.20 -8.28 -6.72
C ASP A 19 -5.28 -8.82 -7.83
N LYS A 20 -5.79 -8.95 -9.07
CA LYS A 20 -4.96 -9.40 -10.18
C LYS A 20 -3.83 -8.42 -10.51
N VAL A 21 -4.04 -7.12 -10.38
CA VAL A 21 -2.98 -6.11 -10.55
C VAL A 21 -1.88 -6.31 -9.50
N ILE A 22 -2.25 -6.52 -8.23
CA ILE A 22 -1.28 -6.79 -7.15
C ILE A 22 -0.50 -8.07 -7.45
N ASP A 23 -1.17 -9.14 -7.91
CA ASP A 23 -0.53 -10.41 -8.28
C ASP A 23 0.52 -10.22 -9.39
N VAL A 24 0.14 -9.50 -10.46
CA VAL A 24 1.04 -9.25 -11.60
C VAL A 24 2.26 -8.44 -11.17
N VAL A 25 2.10 -7.43 -10.30
CA VAL A 25 3.23 -6.67 -9.77
C VAL A 25 4.12 -7.54 -8.86
N ASN A 26 3.51 -8.37 -8.01
CA ASN A 26 4.22 -9.28 -7.11
C ASN A 26 5.02 -10.37 -7.88
N GLU A 27 4.50 -10.80 -9.03
CA GLU A 27 5.13 -11.82 -9.86
C GLU A 27 6.29 -11.22 -10.69
N HIS A 28 6.01 -10.15 -11.43
CA HIS A 28 6.87 -9.69 -12.51
C HIS A 28 7.78 -8.50 -12.15
N CYS A 29 7.54 -7.82 -11.04
CA CYS A 29 8.40 -6.72 -10.60
C CYS A 29 9.40 -7.17 -9.52
N GLN A 30 10.39 -6.32 -9.25
CA GLN A 30 11.33 -6.51 -8.15
C GLN A 30 11.57 -5.20 -7.40
N ASN A 31 11.84 -5.31 -6.10
CA ASN A 31 12.13 -4.17 -5.23
C ASN A 31 11.03 -3.10 -5.30
N VAL A 32 9.77 -3.54 -5.22
CA VAL A 32 8.59 -2.68 -5.13
C VAL A 32 8.29 -2.43 -3.66
N VAL A 33 7.88 -1.21 -3.31
CA VAL A 33 7.45 -0.87 -1.96
C VAL A 33 5.92 -0.81 -1.91
N PHE A 34 5.31 -1.68 -1.11
CA PHE A 34 3.87 -1.71 -0.88
C PHE A 34 3.54 -1.03 0.44
N LEU A 35 2.76 0.07 0.38
CA LEU A 35 2.25 0.79 1.54
C LEU A 35 0.83 0.33 1.86
N LEU A 36 0.68 -0.57 2.84
CA LEU A 36 -0.59 -1.19 3.20
C LEU A 36 -1.22 -0.49 4.39
N TRP A 37 -2.02 0.54 4.10
CA TRP A 37 -2.70 1.35 5.10
C TRP A 37 -4.14 0.89 5.37
N GLY A 38 -4.37 0.39 6.58
CA GLY A 38 -5.67 -0.12 7.02
C GLY A 38 -5.87 -1.61 6.72
N SER A 39 -6.80 -2.22 7.47
CA SER A 39 -6.99 -3.67 7.49
C SER A 39 -7.35 -4.29 6.13
N HIS A 40 -8.07 -3.57 5.29
CA HIS A 40 -8.43 -4.06 3.95
C HIS A 40 -7.19 -4.17 3.03
N ALA A 41 -6.33 -3.14 3.00
CA ALA A 41 -5.08 -3.16 2.24
C ALA A 41 -4.13 -4.24 2.76
N GLN A 42 -4.03 -4.40 4.08
CA GLN A 42 -3.19 -5.43 4.71
C GLN A 42 -3.67 -6.85 4.40
N LYS A 43 -4.99 -7.07 4.33
CA LYS A 43 -5.58 -8.34 3.89
C LYS A 43 -5.24 -8.64 2.43
N LYS A 44 -5.41 -7.66 1.53
CA LYS A 44 -5.09 -7.81 0.10
C LYS A 44 -3.61 -8.08 -0.15
N GLY A 45 -2.71 -7.49 0.64
CA GLY A 45 -1.26 -7.68 0.46
C GLY A 45 -0.66 -8.86 1.24
N LYS A 46 -1.48 -9.77 1.80
CA LYS A 46 -0.98 -10.85 2.66
C LYS A 46 -0.04 -11.82 1.94
N HIS A 47 -0.24 -12.03 0.65
CA HIS A 47 0.52 -12.97 -0.20
C HIS A 47 1.68 -12.31 -0.96
N ILE A 48 1.95 -11.03 -0.73
CA ILE A 48 3.10 -10.34 -1.35
C ILE A 48 4.40 -11.00 -0.88
N ASN A 49 5.28 -11.34 -1.82
CA ASN A 49 6.57 -11.94 -1.54
C ASN A 49 7.51 -10.89 -0.92
N ARG A 50 7.76 -11.01 0.39
CA ARG A 50 8.59 -10.09 1.17
C ARG A 50 10.10 -10.25 0.95
N GLU A 51 10.53 -11.33 0.31
CA GLU A 51 11.92 -11.49 -0.12
C GLU A 51 12.20 -10.67 -1.38
N LYS A 52 11.19 -10.53 -2.26
CA LYS A 52 11.25 -9.73 -3.49
C LYS A 52 10.92 -8.24 -3.29
N HIS A 53 10.06 -7.93 -2.33
CA HIS A 53 9.43 -6.62 -2.17
C HIS A 53 9.51 -6.12 -0.73
N HIS A 54 9.40 -4.80 -0.56
CA HIS A 54 9.28 -4.20 0.76
C HIS A 54 7.81 -3.91 1.07
N VAL A 55 7.34 -4.27 2.26
CA VAL A 55 5.94 -4.10 2.66
C VAL A 55 5.87 -3.38 3.99
N LEU A 56 5.25 -2.20 3.99
CA LEU A 56 5.08 -1.35 5.16
C LEU A 56 3.60 -1.31 5.56
N HIS A 57 3.31 -1.50 6.85
CA HIS A 57 1.94 -1.58 7.39
C HIS A 57 1.69 -0.45 8.37
N ALA A 58 0.55 0.23 8.23
CA ALA A 58 0.06 1.15 9.25
C ALA A 58 -1.48 1.14 9.27
N PRO A 59 -2.13 1.68 10.32
CA PRO A 59 -3.54 2.01 10.26
C PRO A 59 -3.88 2.93 9.09
N HIS A 60 -5.16 3.04 8.73
CA HIS A 60 -5.60 3.92 7.66
C HIS A 60 -5.42 5.41 8.08
N PRO A 61 -5.08 6.32 7.15
CA PRO A 61 -4.94 7.77 7.42
C PRO A 61 -6.23 8.47 7.84
N SER A 62 -7.38 7.80 7.79
CA SER A 62 -8.66 8.37 8.23
C SER A 62 -8.55 8.88 9.68
N PRO A 63 -9.19 10.02 10.02
CA PRO A 63 -9.22 10.54 11.39
C PRO A 63 -9.61 9.49 12.45
N LEU A 64 -10.45 8.52 12.08
CA LEU A 64 -10.92 7.44 12.95
C LEU A 64 -9.79 6.50 13.43
N SER A 65 -8.68 6.42 12.70
CA SER A 65 -7.59 5.48 12.96
C SER A 65 -6.19 6.07 12.91
N ALA A 66 -6.03 7.31 12.45
CA ALA A 66 -4.72 7.91 12.18
C ALA A 66 -3.80 7.94 13.42
N HIS A 67 -4.36 8.30 14.57
CA HIS A 67 -3.64 8.36 15.86
C HIS A 67 -3.20 6.99 16.39
N ARG A 68 -3.73 5.88 15.84
CA ARG A 68 -3.38 4.52 16.27
C ARG A 68 -2.07 4.01 15.66
N GLY A 69 -1.33 4.85 14.94
CA GLY A 69 -0.01 4.52 14.39
C GLY A 69 0.21 4.90 12.92
N PHE A 70 -0.73 5.57 12.25
CA PHE A 70 -0.46 6.16 10.93
C PHE A 70 0.40 7.43 11.10
N LEU A 71 0.00 8.32 12.01
CA LEU A 71 0.79 9.49 12.35
C LEU A 71 2.12 9.04 12.95
N GLY A 72 3.23 9.53 12.39
CA GLY A 72 4.57 9.12 12.79
C GLY A 72 5.07 7.80 12.19
N CYS A 73 4.31 7.15 11.30
CA CYS A 73 4.75 5.90 10.67
C CYS A 73 6.00 6.07 9.79
N LYS A 74 6.31 7.29 9.31
CA LYS A 74 7.48 7.61 8.47
C LYS A 74 7.60 6.75 7.19
N HIS A 75 6.48 6.26 6.65
CA HIS A 75 6.51 5.38 5.47
C HIS A 75 7.16 6.03 4.24
N PHE A 76 7.03 7.34 4.04
CA PHE A 76 7.64 8.04 2.91
C PHE A 76 9.17 8.03 2.98
N SER A 77 9.77 8.30 4.14
CA SER A 77 11.22 8.25 4.31
C SER A 77 11.73 6.81 4.23
N GLN A 78 11.05 5.85 4.89
CA GLN A 78 11.39 4.43 4.80
C GLN A 78 11.33 3.90 3.36
N THR A 79 10.37 4.39 2.56
CA THR A 79 10.29 4.06 1.13
C THR A 79 11.53 4.53 0.39
N ASN A 80 11.94 5.79 0.59
CA ASN A 80 13.12 6.33 -0.05
C ASN A 80 14.41 5.65 0.44
N GLU A 81 14.53 5.36 1.73
CA GLU A 81 15.64 4.59 2.30
C GLU A 81 15.77 3.22 1.62
N TYR A 82 14.65 2.51 1.44
CA TYR A 82 14.64 1.23 0.72
C TYR A 82 15.03 1.38 -0.75
N LEU A 83 14.49 2.38 -1.45
CA LEU A 83 14.80 2.62 -2.86
C LEU A 83 16.30 2.90 -3.05
N ILE A 84 16.87 3.79 -2.23
CA ILE A 84 18.30 4.12 -2.24
C ILE A 84 19.15 2.87 -1.98
N ALA A 85 18.78 2.06 -0.99
CA ALA A 85 19.49 0.80 -0.68
C ALA A 85 19.43 -0.23 -1.83
N LYS A 86 18.49 -0.08 -2.76
CA LYS A 86 18.36 -0.88 -3.99
C LYS A 86 18.90 -0.18 -5.24
N GLY A 87 19.61 0.94 -5.07
CA GLY A 87 20.18 1.73 -6.18
C GLY A 87 19.13 2.41 -7.05
N LYS A 88 17.91 2.63 -6.53
CA LYS A 88 16.82 3.32 -7.22
C LYS A 88 16.74 4.78 -6.79
N GLU A 89 16.22 5.61 -7.68
CA GLU A 89 15.97 7.03 -7.40
C GLU A 89 14.90 7.18 -6.29
N PRO A 90 15.14 8.00 -5.25
CA PRO A 90 14.14 8.29 -4.25
C PRO A 90 13.00 9.12 -4.85
N ILE A 91 11.80 8.97 -4.30
CA ILE A 91 10.63 9.73 -4.74
C ILE A 91 10.66 11.13 -4.10
N ASN A 92 10.49 12.16 -4.92
CA ASN A 92 10.18 13.50 -4.41
C ASN A 92 8.70 13.58 -4.02
N TRP A 93 8.44 13.58 -2.71
CA TRP A 93 7.08 13.60 -2.15
C TRP A 93 6.53 15.02 -1.95
N GLN A 94 7.31 16.06 -2.22
CA GLN A 94 6.85 17.44 -2.09
C GLN A 94 5.84 17.76 -3.19
N VAL A 95 4.70 18.32 -2.79
CA VAL A 95 3.63 18.81 -3.67
C VAL A 95 3.70 20.32 -3.85
#